data_AF-A0A285R0K6-F1
#
_entry.id   AF-A0A285R0K6-F1
#
_cell.length_a   1.000
_cell.length_b   1.000
_cell.length_c   1.000
_cell.angle_alpha   90.00
_cell.angle_beta   90.00
_cell.angle_gamma   90.00
#
_symmetry.space_group_name_H-M   'P 1'
#
loop_
_entity.id
_entity.type
_entity.pdbx_description
1 polymer ?
#
loop_
_entity_poly.entity_id
_entity_poly.type
_entity_poly.pdbx_seq_one_letter_code
_entity_poly.pdbx_strand_id
1 'polypeptide(L)'
;MGENRLTIDPTSVFDNSDERQVEFSGAIDGEPQRFAVRYSVLEALTGTPPNGQAVDAFTVSQHAVTRAALSALVRDTTGDLVVISENDLEQLAASDEGPHAGPQRDGFPKNAADADLSAHPS
;
A
#
# COMPACT_ATOMS: atom_id res chain seq x y z
N MET A 1 -0.65 -12.67 15.05
CA MET A 1 -1.03 -12.54 13.64
C MET A 1 0.02 -13.33 12.87
N GLY A 2 -0.36 -14.43 12.22
CA GLY A 2 0.59 -15.28 11.50
C GLY A 2 1.25 -14.48 10.39
N GLU A 3 2.55 -14.28 10.50
CA GLU A 3 3.37 -13.62 9.51
C GLU A 3 3.40 -14.51 8.28
N ASN A 4 2.55 -14.26 7.29
CA ASN A 4 2.66 -14.93 5.99
C ASN A 4 3.96 -14.42 5.34
N ARG A 5 5.08 -15.03 5.74
CA ARG A 5 6.42 -14.48 5.58
C ARG A 5 6.91 -14.80 4.18
N LEU A 6 6.46 -14.01 3.22
CA LEU A 6 7.05 -13.98 1.88
C LEU A 6 8.56 -13.79 2.04
N THR A 7 9.32 -14.77 1.58
CA THR A 7 10.78 -14.71 1.55
C THR A 7 11.21 -14.49 0.11
N ILE A 8 11.66 -13.28 -0.20
CA ILE A 8 12.13 -12.92 -1.54
C ILE A 8 13.52 -13.51 -1.76
N ASP A 9 13.73 -14.15 -2.91
CA ASP A 9 15.06 -14.53 -3.35
C ASP A 9 15.74 -13.34 -4.05
N PRO A 10 16.77 -12.71 -3.45
CA PRO A 10 17.39 -11.51 -4.02
C PRO A 10 18.22 -11.82 -5.28
N THR A 11 18.56 -13.09 -5.53
CA THR A 11 19.35 -13.48 -6.71
C THR A 11 18.49 -13.70 -7.95
N SER A 12 17.18 -13.90 -7.76
CA SER A 12 16.19 -14.04 -8.81
C SER A 12 15.62 -12.71 -9.30
N VAL A 13 16.04 -11.57 -8.74
CA VAL A 13 15.53 -10.25 -9.13
C VAL A 13 16.07 -9.88 -10.51
N PHE A 14 15.14 -9.65 -11.43
CA PHE A 14 15.42 -9.35 -12.83
C PHE A 14 14.63 -8.11 -13.28
N ASP A 15 15.32 -7.18 -13.94
CA ASP A 15 14.67 -6.04 -14.58
C ASP A 15 14.14 -6.43 -15.96
N ASN A 16 12.83 -6.52 -16.10
CA ASN A 16 12.17 -6.69 -17.38
C ASN A 16 11.69 -5.32 -17.88
N SER A 17 12.61 -4.61 -18.54
CA SER A 17 12.36 -3.28 -19.06
C SER A 17 11.36 -3.29 -20.22
N ASP A 18 11.24 -4.40 -20.96
CA ASP A 18 10.26 -4.60 -22.04
C ASP A 18 8.82 -4.53 -21.51
N GLU A 19 8.55 -5.20 -20.39
CA GLU A 19 7.24 -5.19 -19.71
C GLU A 19 7.12 -4.07 -18.65
N ARG A 20 8.18 -3.28 -18.47
CA ARG A 20 8.28 -2.22 -17.44
C ARG A 20 7.97 -2.72 -16.03
N GLN A 21 8.56 -3.86 -15.68
CA GLN A 21 8.38 -4.50 -14.39
C GLN A 21 9.68 -5.14 -13.90
N VAL A 22 9.81 -5.31 -12.59
CA VAL A 22 10.87 -6.12 -11.99
C VAL A 22 10.27 -7.45 -11.60
N GLU A 23 10.81 -8.53 -12.14
CA GLU A 23 10.40 -9.90 -11.85
C GLU A 23 11.30 -10.49 -10.78
N PHE A 24 10.72 -11.28 -9.88
CA PHE A 24 11.47 -11.96 -8.84
C PHE A 24 10.75 -13.21 -8.38
N SER A 25 11.52 -14.16 -7.86
CA SER A 25 10.98 -15.33 -7.18
C SER A 25 10.94 -15.08 -5.68
N GLY A 26 9.91 -15.58 -5.02
CA GLY A 26 9.84 -15.65 -3.57
C GLY A 26 9.23 -16.96 -3.11
N ALA A 27 9.32 -17.24 -1.82
CA ALA A 27 8.68 -18.39 -1.20
C ALA A 27 7.58 -17.94 -0.24
N ILE A 28 6.38 -18.51 -0.38
CA ILE A 28 5.26 -18.36 0.56
C ILE A 28 5.13 -19.68 1.31
N ASP A 29 5.33 -19.68 2.63
CA ASP A 29 5.30 -20.91 3.44
C ASP A 29 6.22 -22.04 2.91
N GLY A 30 7.30 -21.66 2.21
CA GLY A 30 8.26 -22.58 1.60
C GLY A 30 7.94 -22.95 0.14
N GLU A 31 6.77 -22.59 -0.38
CA GLU A 31 6.38 -22.86 -1.77
C GLU A 31 6.88 -21.75 -2.70
N PRO A 32 7.59 -22.08 -3.79
CA PRO A 32 8.10 -21.09 -4.73
C PRO A 32 6.95 -20.45 -5.52
N GLN A 33 6.95 -19.12 -5.56
CA GLN A 33 5.98 -18.29 -6.26
C GLN A 33 6.71 -17.19 -7.04
N ARG A 34 6.27 -16.93 -8.27
CA ARG A 34 6.79 -15.81 -9.07
C ARG A 34 5.96 -14.56 -8.87
N PHE A 35 6.66 -13.44 -8.81
CA PHE A 35 6.09 -12.11 -8.65
C PHE A 35 6.70 -11.15 -9.68
N ALA A 36 5.91 -10.15 -10.06
CA ALA A 36 6.38 -9.01 -10.84
C ALA A 36 5.88 -7.72 -10.20
N VAL A 37 6.74 -6.73 -10.03
CA VAL A 37 6.35 -5.39 -9.57
C VAL A 37 6.48 -4.39 -10.70
N ARG A 38 5.40 -3.66 -10.98
CA ARG A 38 5.39 -2.64 -12.03
C ARG A 38 6.25 -1.44 -11.65
N TYR A 39 6.85 -0.80 -12.65
CA TYR A 39 7.61 0.44 -12.43
C TYR A 39 6.78 1.54 -11.77
N SER A 40 5.48 1.62 -12.05
CA SER A 40 4.60 2.61 -11.39
C SER A 40 4.53 2.41 -9.88
N VAL A 41 4.59 1.15 -9.41
CA VAL A 41 4.63 0.83 -7.96
C VAL A 41 5.95 1.30 -7.36
N LEU A 42 7.07 1.03 -8.05
CA LEU A 42 8.38 1.49 -7.60
C LEU A 42 8.45 3.02 -7.59
N GLU A 43 7.93 3.68 -8.62
CA GLU A 43 7.83 5.15 -8.69
C GLU A 43 6.97 5.72 -7.55
N ALA A 44 5.84 5.09 -7.23
CA ALA A 44 5.00 5.52 -6.10
C ALA A 44 5.72 5.38 -4.75
N LEU A 45 6.56 4.35 -4.59
CA LEU A 45 7.31 4.08 -3.36
C LEU A 45 8.55 4.98 -3.19
N THR A 46 9.26 5.25 -4.27
CA THR A 46 10.48 6.08 -4.26
C THR A 46 10.20 7.56 -4.54
N GLY A 47 9.02 7.87 -5.07
CA GLY A 47 8.65 9.20 -5.55
C GLY A 47 9.32 9.60 -6.87
N THR A 48 10.00 8.68 -7.57
CA THR A 48 10.70 8.99 -8.83
C THR A 48 10.74 7.75 -9.74
N PRO A 49 10.62 7.90 -11.07
CA PRO A 49 10.73 6.78 -12.00
C PRO A 49 12.08 6.05 -11.82
N PRO A 50 12.08 4.70 -11.85
CA PRO A 50 13.30 3.92 -11.64
C PRO A 50 14.37 4.15 -12.72
N ASN A 51 14.03 4.63 -13.93
CA ASN A 51 14.98 5.07 -14.98
C ASN A 51 16.19 4.12 -15.20
N GLY A 52 15.95 2.81 -15.32
CA GLY A 52 17.01 1.80 -15.49
C GLY A 52 17.69 1.34 -14.19
N GLN A 53 17.27 1.88 -13.05
CA GLN A 53 17.68 1.48 -11.70
C GLN A 53 16.51 0.79 -10.95
N ALA A 54 15.68 0.03 -11.67
CA ALA A 54 14.50 -0.59 -11.08
C ALA A 54 14.85 -1.65 -10.02
N VAL A 55 15.96 -2.37 -10.19
CA VAL A 55 16.47 -3.32 -9.19
C VAL A 55 16.90 -2.62 -7.90
N ASP A 56 17.53 -1.44 -8.02
CA ASP A 56 17.95 -0.64 -6.87
C ASP A 56 16.73 -0.07 -6.13
N ALA A 57 15.78 0.52 -6.88
CA ALA A 57 14.49 0.98 -6.37
C ALA A 57 13.70 -0.16 -5.68
N PHE A 58 13.69 -1.35 -6.26
CA PHE A 58 13.10 -2.53 -5.64
C PHE A 58 13.79 -2.90 -4.32
N THR A 59 15.12 -2.89 -4.31
CA THR A 59 15.92 -3.28 -3.13
C THR A 59 15.67 -2.34 -1.95
N VAL A 60 15.65 -1.02 -2.18
CA VAL A 60 15.36 -0.05 -1.11
C VAL A 60 13.91 -0.12 -0.64
N SER A 61 12.99 -0.52 -1.51
CA SER A 61 11.56 -0.63 -1.21
C SER A 61 11.09 -2.06 -0.89
N GLN A 62 12.01 -3.01 -0.67
CA GLN A 62 11.69 -4.44 -0.50
C GLN A 62 10.64 -4.71 0.57
N HIS A 63 10.67 -3.97 1.69
CA HIS A 63 9.71 -4.15 2.76
C HIS A 63 8.27 -3.77 2.32
N ALA A 64 8.12 -2.66 1.61
CA ALA A 64 6.82 -2.23 1.09
C ALA A 64 6.34 -3.15 -0.04
N VAL A 65 7.25 -3.59 -0.91
CA VAL A 65 6.93 -4.55 -1.98
C VAL A 65 6.49 -5.90 -1.41
N THR A 66 7.14 -6.39 -0.36
CA THR A 66 6.73 -7.63 0.34
C THR A 66 5.28 -7.53 0.82
N ARG A 67 4.92 -6.41 1.47
CA ARG A 67 3.53 -6.18 1.90
C ARG A 67 2.57 -6.13 0.72
N ALA A 68 2.95 -5.47 -0.37
CA ALA A 68 2.07 -5.30 -1.54
C ALA A 68 1.89 -6.64 -2.27
N ALA A 69 2.92 -7.47 -2.33
CA ALA A 69 2.87 -8.82 -2.86
C ALA A 69 1.87 -9.70 -2.11
N LEU A 70 1.83 -9.61 -0.78
CA LEU A 70 0.85 -10.35 0.03
C LEU A 70 -0.58 -9.89 -0.24
N SER A 71 -0.80 -8.58 -0.39
CA SER A 71 -2.10 -8.02 -0.78
C SER A 71 -2.53 -8.52 -2.17
N ALA A 72 -1.60 -8.49 -3.14
CA ALA A 72 -1.82 -8.98 -4.49
C ALA A 72 -2.13 -10.49 -4.52
N LEU A 73 -1.49 -11.29 -3.67
CA LEU A 73 -1.72 -12.73 -3.55
C LEU A 73 -3.14 -13.07 -3.07
N VAL A 74 -3.69 -12.25 -2.15
CA VAL A 74 -5.07 -12.39 -1.69
C VAL A 74 -6.06 -12.06 -2.81
N ARG A 75 -5.72 -11.09 -3.67
CA ARG A 75 -6.54 -10.74 -4.84
C ARG A 75 -6.45 -11.80 -5.94
N ASP A 76 -5.25 -12.28 -6.21
CA ASP A 76 -4.94 -13.17 -7.33
C ASP A 76 -4.14 -14.39 -6.86
N THR A 77 -4.86 -15.36 -6.31
CA THR A 77 -4.30 -16.61 -5.77
C THR A 77 -4.14 -17.69 -6.86
N THR A 78 -4.47 -17.40 -8.12
CA THR A 78 -4.55 -18.41 -9.20
C THR A 78 -3.54 -18.18 -10.33
N GLY A 79 -2.87 -17.02 -10.37
CA GLY A 79 -1.85 -16.72 -11.38
C GLY A 79 -0.51 -17.40 -11.13
N ASP A 80 0.11 -17.92 -12.20
CA ASP A 80 1.51 -18.39 -12.21
C ASP A 80 2.49 -17.26 -11.89
N LEU A 81 2.13 -16.02 -12.28
CA LEU A 81 2.86 -14.79 -12.00
C LEU A 81 1.94 -13.78 -11.32
N VAL A 82 2.28 -13.40 -10.09
CA VAL A 82 1.52 -12.40 -9.32
C VAL A 82 2.04 -11.01 -9.65
N VAL A 83 1.23 -10.20 -10.34
CA VAL A 83 1.60 -8.83 -10.73
C VAL A 83 1.14 -7.82 -9.68
N ILE A 84 2.11 -7.18 -9.05
CA ILE A 84 1.94 -6.14 -8.05
C ILE A 84 1.76 -4.80 -8.76
N SER A 85 0.61 -4.18 -8.53
CA SER A 85 0.21 -2.91 -9.13
C SER A 85 -0.03 -1.84 -8.06
N GLU A 86 -0.23 -0.59 -8.47
CA GLU A 86 -0.49 0.52 -7.52
C GLU A 86 -1.72 0.26 -6.66
N ASN A 87 -2.71 -0.44 -7.21
CA ASN A 87 -3.89 -0.91 -6.47
C ASN A 87 -3.53 -1.73 -5.21
N ASP A 88 -2.39 -2.43 -5.22
CA ASP A 88 -1.96 -3.23 -4.08
C ASP A 88 -1.33 -2.35 -2.99
N LEU A 89 -0.74 -1.20 -3.35
CA LEU A 89 -0.19 -0.21 -2.41
C LEU A 89 -1.27 0.59 -1.70
N GLU A 90 -2.29 1.05 -2.42
CA GLU A 90 -3.39 1.82 -1.83
C GLU A 90 -4.17 1.00 -0.78
N GLN A 91 -4.32 -0.30 -1.00
CA GLN A 91 -4.91 -1.22 -0.01
C GLN A 91 -4.08 -1.30 1.27
N LEU A 92 -2.75 -1.18 1.17
CA LEU A 92 -1.86 -1.15 2.34
C LEU A 92 -1.98 0.16 3.11
N ALA A 93 -2.07 1.29 2.42
CA ALA A 93 -2.28 2.59 3.05
C ALA A 93 -3.65 2.66 3.75
N ALA A 94 -4.69 2.13 3.10
CA ALA A 94 -6.04 2.04 3.66
C ALA A 94 -6.14 1.08 4.86
N SER A 95 -5.23 0.11 4.97
CA SER A 95 -5.19 -0.83 6.10
C SER A 95 -4.35 -0.32 7.28
N ASP A 96 -3.40 0.59 7.04
CA ASP A 96 -2.56 1.24 8.06
C ASP A 96 -3.30 2.45 8.69
N GLU A 97 -4.11 3.15 7.89
CA GLU A 97 -5.12 4.08 8.38
C GLU A 97 -6.38 3.34 8.85
N GLY A 98 -6.32 2.76 10.06
CA GLY A 98 -7.54 2.59 10.87
C GLY A 98 -8.29 3.93 10.95
N PRO A 99 -9.62 3.94 11.13
CA PRO A 99 -10.50 5.07 10.80
C PRO A 99 -10.08 6.34 11.54
N HIS A 100 -9.20 7.13 10.92
CA HIS A 100 -8.84 8.44 11.38
C HIS A 100 -9.99 9.35 10.99
N ALA A 101 -10.95 9.43 11.92
CA ALA A 101 -11.81 10.56 12.19
C ALA A 101 -11.72 11.66 11.13
N GLY A 102 -12.49 11.49 10.05
CA GLY A 102 -12.94 12.65 9.29
C GLY A 102 -13.61 13.61 10.28
N PRO A 103 -13.42 14.94 10.15
CA PRO A 103 -14.00 15.88 11.08
C PRO A 103 -15.51 15.70 11.08
N GLN A 104 -16.10 15.36 12.23
CA GLN A 104 -17.54 15.41 12.46
C GLN A 104 -18.00 16.85 12.16
N ARG A 105 -18.41 17.08 10.92
CA ARG A 105 -19.12 18.29 10.51
C ARG A 105 -20.60 17.98 10.57
N ASP A 106 -21.09 17.70 11.77
CA ASP A 106 -22.52 17.53 12.01
C ASP A 106 -22.99 18.51 13.08
N GLY A 107 -23.93 19.34 12.65
CA GLY A 107 -24.90 19.95 13.54
C GLY A 107 -24.49 21.27 14.16
N PHE A 108 -24.58 22.36 13.39
CA PHE A 108 -25.19 23.56 13.96
C PHE A 108 -26.65 23.24 14.28
N PRO A 109 -27.13 23.26 15.54
CA PRO A 109 -28.54 23.56 15.76
C PRO A 109 -28.72 25.07 15.61
N LYS A 110 -29.21 25.49 14.43
CA LYS A 110 -29.99 26.72 14.36
C LYS A 110 -31.29 26.48 15.13
N ASN A 111 -31.48 27.30 16.17
CA ASN A 111 -32.77 27.77 16.68
C ASN A 111 -33.45 26.92 17.77
N ALA A 112 -33.44 27.44 19.00
CA ALA A 112 -34.61 27.49 19.88
C ALA A 112 -34.40 28.48 21.05
N ALA A 113 -35.35 29.42 21.18
CA ALA A 113 -35.74 30.19 22.36
C ALA A 113 -34.68 31.16 22.96
N ASP A 114 -34.84 32.47 22.86
CA ASP A 114 -35.86 33.31 23.53
C ASP A 114 -35.91 33.11 25.07
N ALA A 115 -35.80 34.25 25.76
CA ALA A 115 -35.99 34.49 27.19
C ALA A 115 -34.95 33.91 28.17
N ASP A 116 -34.10 34.77 28.74
CA ASP A 116 -34.47 35.39 30.01
C ASP A 116 -33.52 36.53 30.39
N LEU A 117 -34.15 37.55 30.93
CA LEU A 117 -33.65 38.84 31.37
C LEU A 117 -33.11 38.67 32.79
N SER A 118 -31.85 39.03 33.09
CA SER A 118 -31.49 39.84 34.27
C SER A 118 -29.99 39.98 34.54
N ALA A 119 -29.61 41.25 34.74
CA ALA A 119 -28.63 41.79 35.69
C ALA A 119 -27.12 41.69 35.37
N HIS A 120 -26.58 42.89 35.07
CA HIS A 120 -25.16 43.23 35.05
C HIS A 120 -24.51 43.15 36.45
N PRO A 121 -23.19 42.90 36.52
CA PRO A 121 -22.40 42.98 37.75
C PRO A 121 -21.96 44.42 38.06
N SER A 122 -21.78 44.73 39.35
CA SER A 122 -20.88 45.76 39.86
C SER A 122 -20.25 45.25 41.15
#